data_AF-A0A2M7ZJA0-F1
#
_entry.id   AF-A0A2M7ZJA0-F1
#
_cell.length_a   1.000
_cell.length_b   1.000
_cell.length_c   1.000
_cell.angle_alpha   90.00
_cell.angle_beta   90.00
_cell.angle_gamma   90.00
#
_symmetry.space_group_name_H-M   'P 1'
#
loop_
_entity.id
_entity.type
_entity.pdbx_description
1 polymer ?
#
loop_
_entity_poly.entity_id
_entity_poly.type
_entity_poly.pdbx_seq_one_letter_code
_entity_poly.pdbx_strand_id
1 'polypeptide(L)'
;MINTVIFIIHFIFIFFVFRTKYKNESISSAFLNFALIIILFSIGWSLSSIIAKWIMEPEGWGKLFDRDTFSLSLVTIIEFFFYRIYYKPDIEKYYKKVKTEI
;
A
#
# COMPACT_ATOMS: atom_id res chain seq x y z
N MET A 1 -15.11 11.55 -1.66
CA MET A 1 -15.48 10.61 -0.57
C MET A 1 -14.73 9.28 -0.70
N ILE A 2 -14.65 8.68 -1.89
CA ILE A 2 -13.92 7.42 -2.11
C ILE A 2 -12.41 7.59 -1.87
N ASN A 3 -11.80 8.71 -2.27
CA ASN A 3 -10.37 8.97 -2.04
C ASN A 3 -10.03 8.89 -0.56
N THR A 4 -10.87 9.46 0.32
CA THR A 4 -10.71 9.37 1.77
C THR A 4 -10.72 7.92 2.26
N VAL A 5 -11.61 7.09 1.73
CA VAL A 5 -11.67 5.65 2.08
C VAL A 5 -10.38 4.95 1.66
N ILE A 6 -9.88 5.22 0.45
CA ILE A 6 -8.62 4.66 -0.04
C ILE A 6 -7.46 5.08 0.87
N PHE A 7 -7.35 6.36 1.22
CA PHE A 7 -6.32 6.86 2.15
C PHE A 7 -6.40 6.19 3.53
N ILE A 8 -7.60 5.99 4.08
CA ILE A 8 -7.80 5.29 5.36
C ILE A 8 -7.30 3.85 5.27
N ILE A 9 -7.56 3.14 4.16
CA ILE A 9 -7.05 1.77 3.95
C ILE A 9 -5.51 1.75 3.98
N HIS A 10 -4.85 2.70 3.31
CA HIS A 10 -3.38 2.79 3.33
C HIS A 10 -2.86 3.10 4.72
N PHE A 11 -3.52 4.00 5.45
CA PHE A 11 -3.17 4.31 6.82
C PHE A 11 -3.27 3.05 7.72
N ILE A 12 -4.40 2.34 7.68
CA ILE A 12 -4.57 1.08 8.44
C ILE A 12 -3.48 0.07 8.06
N PHE A 13 -3.17 -0.07 6.77
CA PHE A 13 -2.12 -0.97 6.28
C PHE A 13 -0.74 -0.61 6.84
N ILE A 14 -0.36 0.68 6.81
CA ILE A 14 0.90 1.16 7.36
C ILE A 14 1.00 0.82 8.86
N PHE A 15 -0.06 1.08 9.64
CA PHE A 15 -0.09 0.74 11.07
C PHE A 15 0.01 -0.77 11.32
N PHE A 16 -0.66 -1.57 10.49
CA PHE A 16 -0.59 -3.02 10.57
C PHE A 16 0.83 -3.55 10.33
N VAL A 17 1.49 -3.07 9.26
CA VAL A 17 2.88 -3.44 8.95
C VAL A 17 3.83 -2.98 10.04
N PHE A 18 3.70 -1.73 10.49
CA PHE A 18 4.55 -1.16 11.53
C PHE A 18 4.49 -2.02 12.81
N ARG A 19 3.27 -2.34 13.28
CA ARG A 19 3.08 -3.21 14.45
C ARG A 19 3.70 -4.59 14.26
N THR A 20 3.53 -5.18 13.09
CA THR A 20 4.05 -6.52 12.77
C THR A 20 5.58 -6.54 12.78
N LYS A 21 6.22 -5.56 12.13
CA LYS A 21 7.67 -5.43 12.07
C LYS A 21 8.28 -5.05 13.41
N TYR A 22 7.61 -4.20 14.20
CA TYR A 22 8.04 -3.85 15.55
C TYR A 22 8.07 -5.07 16.48
N LYS A 23 7.04 -5.93 16.43
CA LYS A 23 6.96 -7.12 17.30
C LYS A 23 7.87 -8.26 16.87
N ASN A 24 8.07 -8.47 15.57
CA ASN A 24 8.75 -9.66 15.07
C ASN A 24 10.24 -9.44 14.75
N GLU A 25 10.67 -8.19 14.59
CA GLU A 25 12.03 -7.87 14.16
C GLU A 25 12.68 -6.80 15.04
N SER A 26 12.42 -5.51 14.77
CA SER A 26 12.99 -4.38 15.51
C SER A 26 12.25 -3.08 15.21
N ILE A 27 12.44 -2.07 16.07
CA ILE A 27 11.91 -0.72 15.83
C ILE A 27 12.49 -0.09 14.55
N SER A 28 13.78 -0.31 14.27
CA SER A 28 14.42 0.17 13.04
C SER A 28 13.77 -0.46 11.80
N SER A 29 13.49 -1.77 11.83
CA SER A 29 12.75 -2.43 10.74
C SER A 29 11.36 -1.84 10.55
N ALA A 30 10.64 -1.55 11.65
CA ALA A 30 9.32 -0.93 11.58
C ALA A 30 9.35 0.46 10.90
N PHE A 31 10.31 1.31 11.27
CA PHE A 31 10.49 2.62 10.62
C PHE A 31 10.93 2.52 9.15
N LEU A 32 11.81 1.59 8.81
CA LEU A 32 12.22 1.36 7.42
C LEU A 32 11.04 0.95 6.54
N ASN A 33 10.19 0.03 7.02
CA ASN A 33 9.00 -0.39 6.28
C ASN A 33 7.94 0.71 6.21
N PHE A 34 7.77 1.50 7.27
CA PHE A 34 6.89 2.67 7.28
C PHE A 34 7.32 3.70 6.23
N ALA A 35 8.61 4.04 6.19
CA ALA A 35 9.17 4.97 5.21
C ALA A 35 9.04 4.42 3.78
N LEU A 36 9.33 3.13 3.58
CA LEU A 36 9.15 2.46 2.29
C LEU A 36 7.72 2.62 1.78
N ILE A 37 6.71 2.34 2.61
CA ILE A 37 5.31 2.43 2.19
C ILE A 37 4.94 3.86 1.82
N ILE A 38 5.34 4.85 2.61
CA ILE A 38 5.06 6.27 2.30
C ILE A 38 5.70 6.67 0.97
N ILE A 39 6.96 6.29 0.74
CA ILE A 39 7.69 6.64 -0.48
C ILE A 39 7.02 5.97 -1.69
N LEU A 40 6.72 4.67 -1.60
CA LEU A 40 6.07 3.92 -2.69
C LEU A 40 4.70 4.47 -3.02
N PHE A 41 3.88 4.78 -2.01
CA PHE A 41 2.58 5.41 -2.21
C PHE A 41 2.73 6.78 -2.87
N SER A 42 3.65 7.62 -2.38
CA SER A 42 3.84 8.98 -2.88
C SER A 42 4.28 9.02 -4.34
N ILE A 43 5.27 8.18 -4.69
CA ILE A 43 5.77 8.06 -6.06
C ILE A 43 4.73 7.36 -6.94
N GLY A 44 4.13 6.28 -6.45
CA GLY A 44 3.12 5.50 -7.16
C GLY A 44 1.88 6.31 -7.50
N TRP A 45 1.40 7.16 -6.58
CA TRP A 45 0.28 8.06 -6.83
C TRP A 45 0.65 9.14 -7.86
N SER A 46 1.86 9.70 -7.78
CA SER A 46 2.36 10.66 -8.77
C SER A 46 2.38 10.06 -10.18
N LEU A 47 2.93 8.85 -10.33
CA LEU A 47 2.96 8.13 -11.61
C LEU A 47 1.56 7.76 -12.09
N SER A 48 0.71 7.26 -11.19
CA SER A 48 -0.68 6.91 -11.52
C SER A 48 -1.47 8.15 -11.96
N SER A 49 -1.17 9.33 -11.43
CA SER A 49 -1.82 10.57 -11.83
C SER A 49 -1.47 10.99 -13.26
N ILE A 50 -0.23 10.71 -13.69
CA ILE A 50 0.23 10.95 -15.06
C ILE A 50 -0.51 9.99 -16.01
N ILE A 51 -0.56 8.71 -15.66
CA ILE A 51 -1.31 7.69 -16.42
C ILE A 51 -2.80 8.07 -16.51
N ALA A 52 -3.40 8.50 -15.41
CA ALA A 52 -4.79 8.91 -15.34
C ALA A 52 -5.09 10.09 -16.27
N LYS A 53 -4.19 11.08 -16.38
CA LYS A 53 -4.34 12.21 -17.30
C LYS A 53 -4.35 11.80 -18.77
N TRP A 54 -3.72 10.69 -19.13
CA TRP A 54 -3.72 10.19 -20.51
C TRP A 54 -4.97 9.36 -20.84
N ILE A 55 -5.63 8.81 -19.82
CA ILE A 55 -6.78 7.92 -19.99
C ILE A 55 -8.11 8.67 -19.86
N MET A 56 -8.16 9.71 -19.02
CA MET A 56 -9.42 10.39 -18.72
C MET A 56 -9.27 11.89 -18.40
N GLU A 57 -10.35 12.62 -18.68
CA GLU A 57 -10.56 14.01 -18.30
C GLU A 57 -10.72 14.17 -16.77
N PRO A 58 -10.60 15.39 -16.21
CA PRO A 58 -10.70 15.62 -14.77
C PRO A 58 -11.98 15.05 -14.12
N GLU A 59 -13.11 15.14 -14.82
CA GLU A 59 -14.42 14.63 -14.38
C GLU A 59 -14.49 13.10 -14.33
N GLY A 60 -13.52 12.42 -14.94
CA GLY A 60 -13.42 10.97 -14.98
C GLY A 60 -14.63 10.31 -15.63
N TRP A 61 -15.14 9.26 -15.01
CA TRP A 61 -16.32 8.51 -15.47
C TRP A 61 -17.59 8.87 -14.69
N GLY A 62 -17.55 9.96 -13.91
CA GLY A 62 -18.70 10.49 -13.18
C GLY A 62 -18.31 11.11 -11.84
N LYS A 63 -19.27 11.77 -11.19
CA LYS A 63 -19.05 12.54 -9.94
C LYS A 63 -18.48 11.73 -8.77
N LEU A 64 -18.62 10.41 -8.78
CA LEU A 64 -18.10 9.52 -7.73
C LEU A 64 -16.73 8.92 -8.09
N PHE A 65 -16.36 8.94 -9.37
CA PHE A 65 -15.13 8.32 -9.85
C PHE A 65 -14.44 9.25 -10.84
N ASP A 66 -13.89 10.31 -10.26
CA ASP A 66 -13.08 11.28 -10.97
C ASP A 66 -11.67 10.73 -11.25
N ARG A 67 -10.88 11.52 -11.97
CA ARG A 67 -9.51 11.14 -12.34
C ARG A 67 -8.61 10.85 -11.15
N ASP A 68 -8.79 11.55 -10.04
CA ASP A 68 -7.97 11.33 -8.84
C ASP A 68 -8.34 10.00 -8.16
N THR A 69 -9.64 9.69 -8.10
CA THR A 69 -10.15 8.41 -7.60
C THR A 69 -9.60 7.24 -8.42
N PHE A 70 -9.56 7.38 -9.75
CA PHE A 70 -8.94 6.39 -10.63
C PHE A 70 -7.45 6.24 -10.37
N SER A 71 -6.71 7.36 -10.29
CA SER A 71 -5.28 7.36 -9.97
C SER A 71 -4.97 6.63 -8.66
N LEU A 72 -5.74 6.94 -7.60
CA LEU A 72 -5.62 6.31 -6.29
C LEU A 72 -5.97 4.81 -6.33
N SER A 73 -6.98 4.42 -7.10
CA SER A 73 -7.33 3.01 -7.29
C SER A 73 -6.22 2.25 -8.01
N LEU A 74 -5.62 2.87 -9.04
CA LEU A 74 -4.53 2.27 -9.81
C LEU A 74 -3.29 2.03 -8.94
N VAL A 75 -2.84 3.02 -8.16
CA VAL A 75 -1.70 2.84 -7.24
C VAL A 75 -2.01 1.76 -6.20
N THR A 76 -3.22 1.73 -5.64
CA THR A 76 -3.63 0.72 -4.65
C THR A 76 -3.50 -0.70 -5.20
N ILE A 77 -3.94 -0.93 -6.45
CA ILE A 77 -3.86 -2.24 -7.09
C ILE A 77 -2.40 -2.64 -7.30
N ILE A 78 -1.57 -1.73 -7.81
CA ILE A 78 -0.14 -1.99 -8.05
C ILE A 78 0.57 -2.30 -6.72
N GLU A 79 0.32 -1.49 -5.70
CA GLU A 79 0.88 -1.66 -4.36
C GLU A 79 0.45 -2.98 -3.73
N PHE A 80 -0.81 -3.39 -3.88
CA PHE A 80 -1.27 -4.69 -3.40
C PHE A 80 -0.42 -5.84 -3.95
N PHE A 81 -0.13 -5.85 -5.26
CA PHE A 81 0.75 -6.87 -5.84
C PHE A 81 2.19 -6.74 -5.35
N PHE A 82 2.72 -5.51 -5.28
CA PHE A 82 4.06 -5.26 -4.79
C PHE A 82 4.26 -5.77 -3.37
N TYR A 83 3.40 -5.39 -2.43
CA TYR A 83 3.49 -5.79 -1.03
C TYR A 83 3.27 -7.28 -0.83
N ARG A 84 2.37 -7.91 -1.61
CA ARG A 84 2.20 -9.35 -1.59
C ARG A 84 3.49 -10.09 -1.96
N ILE A 85 4.25 -9.57 -2.92
CA ILE A 85 5.53 -10.17 -3.32
C ILE A 85 6.61 -9.84 -2.27
N TYR A 86 6.70 -8.59 -1.85
CA TYR A 86 7.72 -8.09 -0.93
C TYR A 86 7.67 -8.77 0.44
N TYR A 87 6.48 -8.92 1.04
CA TYR A 87 6.32 -9.52 2.37
C TYR A 87 6.15 -11.05 2.35
N LYS A 88 6.10 -11.70 1.18
CA LYS A 88 5.96 -13.16 1.08
C LYS A 88 7.01 -13.94 1.89
N PRO A 89 8.32 -13.59 1.84
CA PRO A 89 9.33 -14.31 2.62
C PRO A 89 9.13 -14.20 4.13
N ASP A 90 8.63 -13.05 4.61
CA ASP A 90 8.36 -12.83 6.04
C ASP A 90 7.22 -13.71 6.54
N ILE A 91 6.17 -13.84 5.73
CA ILE A 91 5.03 -14.72 6.01
C ILE A 91 5.50 -16.17 6.10
N GLU A 92 6.31 -16.63 5.14
CA GLU A 92 6.86 -17.99 5.15
C GLU A 92 7.76 -18.25 6.37
N LYS A 93 8.59 -17.28 6.75
CA LYS A 93 9.43 -17.35 7.95
C LYS A 93 8.59 -17.47 9.23
N TYR A 94 7.50 -16.71 9.33
CA TYR A 94 6.57 -16.77 10.46
C TYR A 94 5.93 -18.16 10.58
N TYR A 95 5.37 -18.70 9.50
CA TYR A 95 4.75 -20.04 9.53
C TYR A 95 5.74 -21.15 9.90
N LYS A 96 7.00 -21.07 9.41
CA LYS A 96 8.03 -22.03 9.80
C LYS A 96 8.33 -21.97 11.30
N LYS A 97 8.47 -20.77 11.86
CA LYS A 97 8.72 -20.58 13.30
C LYS A 97 7.61 -21.19 14.16
N VAL A 98 6.34 -20.92 13.83
CA VAL A 98 5.19 -21.47 14.56
C VAL A 98 5.16 -22.99 14.49
N LYS A 99 5.44 -23.58 13.31
CA LYS A 99 5.46 -25.04 13.14
C LYS A 99 6.58 -25.74 13.90
N THR A 100 7.71 -25.08 14.13
CA THR A 100 8.84 -25.66 14.89
C THR A 100 8.69 -25.54 16.41
N GLU A 101 7.77 -24.71 16.88
CA GLU A 101 7.48 -24.50 18.31
C GLU A 101 6.34 -25.40 18.84
N ILE A 102 5.71 -26.20 17.98
CA ILE A 102 4.68 -27.21 18.28
C ILE A 102 5.27 -28.60 18.08
#